data_AF-T0SGX7-F1
#
_entry.id   AF-T0SGX7-F1
#
_cell.length_a   1.000
_cell.length_b   1.000
_cell.length_c   1.000
_cell.angle_alpha   90.00
_cell.angle_beta   90.00
_cell.angle_gamma   90.00
#
_symmetry.space_group_name_H-M   'P 1'
#
loop_
_entity.id
_entity.type
_entity.pdbx_description
1 polymer ?
#
loop_
_entity_poly.entity_id
_entity_poly.type
_entity_poly.pdbx_seq_one_letter_code
_entity_poly.pdbx_strand_id
1 'polypeptide(L)'
;MQIEQACEWTLDHVCYRCEEEAEYTHLARTVLPTMATLLVESEVGGRPIATFKLHAAIPLAGGRSVDVLEVPMPKRGSFYKRGLEHAEIVVPYDLVQFIKAQKNDAIVWDLKGLQP
;
A
#
# COMPACT_ATOMS: atom_id res chain seq x y z
N MET A 1 6.62 -13.61 22.57
CA MET A 1 6.96 -12.67 21.49
C MET A 1 5.92 -11.56 21.51
N GLN A 2 6.33 -10.30 21.55
CA GLN A 2 5.43 -9.15 21.69
C GLN A 2 5.78 -8.09 20.65
N ILE A 3 4.77 -7.42 20.11
CA ILE A 3 4.93 -6.28 19.21
C ILE A 3 5.22 -5.04 20.09
N GLU A 4 6.48 -4.83 20.43
CA GLU A 4 6.90 -3.71 21.32
C GLU A 4 7.54 -2.54 20.54
N GLN A 5 7.98 -2.77 19.30
CA GLN A 5 8.73 -1.79 18.48
C GLN A 5 8.13 -1.60 17.08
N ALA A 6 6.80 -1.69 16.94
CA ALA A 6 6.13 -1.51 15.64
C ALA A 6 6.40 -0.13 15.00
N CYS A 7 6.75 0.88 15.80
CA CYS A 7 7.10 2.21 15.29
C CYS A 7 8.38 2.22 14.45
N GLU A 8 9.27 1.25 14.64
CA GLU A 8 10.55 1.11 13.94
C GLU A 8 10.43 0.33 12.62
N TRP A 9 9.26 -0.23 12.32
CA TRP A 9 9.08 -1.04 11.11
C TRP A 9 9.02 -0.17 9.86
N THR A 10 9.58 -0.72 8.79
CA THR A 10 9.65 -0.07 7.49
C THR A 10 8.28 -0.05 6.84
N LEU A 11 7.81 1.15 6.48
CA LEU A 11 6.67 1.33 5.61
C LEU A 11 7.11 0.98 4.18
N ASP A 12 6.56 -0.09 3.62
CA ASP A 12 6.93 -0.57 2.29
C ASP A 12 6.39 0.38 1.23
N HIS A 13 5.07 0.57 1.21
CA HIS A 13 4.41 1.47 0.28
C HIS A 13 3.08 2.00 0.83
N VAL A 14 2.59 3.07 0.19
CA VAL A 14 1.24 3.60 0.39
C VAL A 14 0.43 3.45 -0.90
N CYS A 15 -0.88 3.21 -0.78
CA CYS A 15 -1.77 3.05 -1.92
C CYS A 15 -2.64 4.31 -2.10
N TYR A 16 -2.62 4.88 -3.31
CA TYR A 16 -3.56 5.93 -3.74
C TYR A 16 -4.63 5.33 -4.66
N ARG A 17 -5.88 5.35 -4.20
CA ARG A 17 -7.04 4.93 -5.01
C ARG A 17 -7.43 6.04 -5.98
N CYS A 18 -7.71 5.65 -7.22
CA CYS A 18 -8.39 6.49 -8.18
C CYS A 18 -9.91 6.21 -8.14
N GLU A 19 -10.73 7.23 -8.40
CA GLU A 19 -12.17 7.06 -8.60
C GLU A 19 -12.49 6.67 -10.04
N GLU A 20 -11.75 7.25 -10.99
CA GLU A 20 -12.02 7.13 -12.43
C GLU A 20 -10.80 6.59 -13.19
N GLU A 21 -11.05 5.88 -14.29
CA GLU A 21 -10.00 5.33 -15.14
C GLU A 21 -9.11 6.44 -15.75
N ALA A 22 -9.72 7.59 -16.05
CA ALA A 22 -9.02 8.77 -16.52
C ALA A 22 -8.00 9.31 -15.49
N GLU A 23 -8.34 9.26 -14.19
CA GLU A 23 -7.44 9.67 -13.11
C GLU A 23 -6.23 8.73 -13.03
N TYR A 24 -6.46 7.41 -13.04
CA TYR A 24 -5.37 6.43 -13.08
C TYR A 24 -4.45 6.65 -14.28
N THR A 25 -5.03 6.82 -15.48
CA THR A 25 -4.27 7.00 -16.71
C THR A 25 -3.45 8.28 -16.65
N HIS A 26 -4.03 9.38 -16.17
CA HIS A 26 -3.34 10.64 -16.01
C HIS A 26 -2.16 10.53 -15.03
N LEU A 27 -2.40 9.92 -13.86
CA LEU A 27 -1.36 9.71 -12.85
C LEU A 27 -0.22 8.82 -13.37
N ALA A 28 -0.56 7.64 -13.88
CA ALA A 28 0.42 6.62 -14.25
C ALA A 28 1.18 6.92 -15.54
N ARG A 29 0.61 7.73 -16.46
CA ARG A 29 1.22 8.02 -17.77
C ARG A 29 1.77 9.43 -17.90
N THR A 30 1.28 10.38 -17.11
CA THR A 30 1.66 11.79 -17.23
C THR A 30 2.37 12.31 -15.99
N VAL A 31 1.77 12.14 -14.81
CA VAL A 31 2.28 12.78 -13.59
C VAL A 31 3.47 12.01 -13.02
N LEU A 32 3.29 10.74 -12.66
CA LEU A 32 4.30 9.96 -11.95
C LEU A 32 5.59 9.74 -12.74
N PRO A 33 5.59 9.56 -14.08
CA PRO A 33 6.83 9.47 -14.84
C PRO A 33 7.75 10.69 -14.72
N THR A 34 7.23 11.86 -14.31
CA THR A 34 8.03 13.08 -14.13
C THR A 34 8.71 13.17 -12.77
N MET A 35 8.29 12.36 -11.79
CA MET A 35 8.72 12.48 -10.39
C MET A 35 8.95 11.13 -9.70
N ALA A 36 8.87 10.03 -10.45
CA ALA A 36 8.99 8.69 -9.96
C ALA A 36 9.47 7.73 -11.05
N THR A 37 10.03 6.61 -10.63
CA THR A 37 10.42 5.50 -11.49
C THR A 37 9.38 4.39 -11.36
N LEU A 38 8.79 3.95 -12.47
CA LEU A 38 7.92 2.77 -12.48
C LEU A 38 8.74 1.55 -12.06
N LEU A 39 8.31 0.87 -10.99
CA LEU A 39 8.91 -0.38 -10.55
C LEU A 39 8.27 -1.56 -11.27
N VAL A 40 6.95 -1.60 -11.27
CA VAL A 40 6.16 -2.67 -11.87
C VAL A 40 4.77 -2.17 -12.21
N GLU A 41 4.19 -2.71 -13.29
CA GLU A 41 2.77 -2.62 -13.56
C GLU A 41 2.27 -4.02 -13.93
N SER A 42 1.32 -4.54 -13.16
CA SER A 42 0.84 -5.91 -13.29
C SER A 42 -0.68 -5.95 -13.36
N GLU A 43 -1.22 -6.92 -14.09
CA GLU A 43 -2.66 -7.17 -14.10
C GLU A 43 -3.08 -7.95 -12.85
N VAL A 44 -3.97 -7.36 -12.04
CA VAL A 44 -4.49 -7.97 -10.81
C VAL A 44 -6.00 -7.83 -10.78
N GLY A 45 -6.71 -8.96 -10.88
CA GLY A 45 -8.18 -8.96 -10.90
C GLY A 45 -8.76 -8.24 -12.13
N GLY A 46 -8.10 -8.36 -13.29
CA GLY A 46 -8.54 -7.82 -14.58
C GLY A 46 -8.33 -6.31 -14.76
N ARG A 47 -7.47 -5.69 -13.95
CA ARG A 47 -7.10 -4.27 -14.06
C ARG A 47 -5.61 -4.10 -13.78
N PRO A 48 -4.94 -3.10 -14.38
CA PRO A 48 -3.55 -2.81 -14.05
C PRO A 48 -3.43 -2.16 -12.67
N ILE A 49 -2.38 -2.53 -11.96
CA ILE A 49 -1.92 -1.89 -10.73
C ILE A 49 -0.46 -1.51 -10.95
N ALA A 50 -0.17 -0.23 -10.81
CA ALA A 50 1.17 0.32 -11.05
C ALA A 50 1.81 0.73 -9.72
N THR A 51 3.07 0.36 -9.54
CA THR A 51 3.87 0.72 -8.35
C THR A 51 5.06 1.56 -8.78
N PHE A 52 5.22 2.71 -8.15
CA PHE A 52 6.24 3.70 -8.49
C PHE A 52 7.14 4.00 -7.29
N LYS A 53 8.45 4.10 -7.52
CA LYS A 53 9.41 4.65 -6.56
C LYS A 53 9.58 6.15 -6.82
N LEU A 54 9.06 6.98 -5.92
CA LEU A 54 9.15 8.43 -5.96
C LEU A 54 10.61 8.89 -5.85
N HIS A 55 10.99 9.92 -6.61
CA HIS A 55 12.32 10.52 -6.53
C HIS A 55 12.52 11.30 -5.22
N ALA A 56 11.42 11.81 -4.65
CA ALA A 56 11.38 12.44 -3.34
C ALA A 56 10.35 11.71 -2.47
N ALA A 57 10.79 11.22 -1.31
CA ALA A 57 9.94 10.49 -0.38
C ALA A 57 8.88 11.42 0.26
N ILE A 58 7.69 10.89 0.52
CA ILE A 58 6.64 11.57 1.27
C ILE A 58 7.03 11.57 2.75
N PRO A 59 7.20 12.75 3.39
CA PRO A 59 7.54 12.82 4.80
C PRO A 59 6.35 12.45 5.68
N LEU A 60 6.62 11.72 6.76
CA LEU A 60 5.65 11.30 7.76
C LEU A 60 6.07 11.78 9.15
N ALA A 61 5.14 11.74 10.10
CA ALA A 61 5.43 12.09 11.49
C ALA A 61 6.52 11.18 12.08
N GLY A 62 7.35 11.76 12.96
CA GLY A 62 8.44 11.05 13.63
C GLY A 62 9.70 10.86 12.78
N GLY A 63 9.90 11.69 11.74
CA GLY A 63 11.10 11.60 10.87
C GLY A 63 11.09 10.42 9.90
N ARG A 64 9.93 9.76 9.75
CA ARG A 64 9.73 8.64 8.82
C ARG A 64 9.38 9.16 7.44
N SER A 65 9.47 8.30 6.44
CA SER A 65 9.07 8.61 5.08
C SER A 65 8.69 7.34 4.31
N VAL A 66 7.94 7.51 3.23
CA VAL A 66 7.66 6.46 2.25
C VAL A 66 7.95 6.96 0.85
N ASP A 67 8.68 6.18 0.07
CA ASP A 67 9.05 6.53 -1.30
C ASP A 67 8.42 5.60 -2.34
N VAL A 68 7.55 4.68 -1.94
CA VAL A 68 6.82 3.80 -2.87
C VAL A 68 5.32 4.12 -2.84
N LEU A 69 4.76 4.37 -4.02
CA LEU A 69 3.36 4.64 -4.24
C LEU A 69 2.76 3.57 -5.15
N GLU A 70 1.76 2.85 -4.64
CA GLU A 70 0.89 1.99 -5.44
C GLU A 70 -0.32 2.78 -5.94
N VAL A 71 -0.63 2.63 -7.24
CA VAL A 71 -1.80 3.23 -7.88
C VAL A 71 -2.55 2.15 -8.66
N PRO A 72 -3.61 1.57 -8.09
CA PRO A 72 -4.49 0.64 -8.80
C PRO A 72 -5.51 1.38 -9.67
N MET A 73 -5.66 0.94 -10.93
CA MET A 73 -6.78 1.38 -11.78
C MET A 73 -8.11 1.03 -11.08
N PRO A 74 -9.17 1.84 -11.11
CA PRO A 74 -10.43 1.52 -10.44
C PRO A 74 -11.01 0.15 -10.86
N LYS A 75 -11.58 -0.59 -9.91
CA LYS A 75 -12.17 -1.91 -10.19
C LYS A 75 -13.63 -1.73 -10.57
N ARG A 76 -14.02 -2.23 -11.74
CA ARG A 76 -15.43 -2.21 -12.16
C ARG A 76 -16.32 -2.89 -11.11
N GLY A 77 -17.35 -2.17 -10.65
CA GLY A 77 -18.29 -2.66 -9.63
C GLY A 77 -17.79 -2.55 -8.18
N SER A 78 -16.65 -1.92 -7.92
CA SER A 78 -16.16 -1.62 -6.57
C SER A 78 -15.65 -0.19 -6.50
N PHE A 79 -16.46 0.70 -5.92
CA PHE A 79 -16.10 2.09 -5.74
C PHE A 79 -15.12 2.28 -4.59
N TYR A 80 -14.08 3.08 -4.84
CA TYR A 80 -13.19 3.61 -3.82
C TYR A 80 -13.15 5.12 -3.99
N LYS A 81 -13.25 5.85 -2.87
CA LYS A 81 -13.03 7.30 -2.89
C LYS A 81 -11.57 7.58 -3.21
N ARG A 82 -11.32 8.66 -3.96
CA ARG A 82 -9.96 9.05 -4.35
C ARG A 82 -9.13 9.42 -3.11
N GLY A 83 -7.85 9.10 -3.14
CA GLY A 83 -6.92 9.45 -2.07
C GLY A 83 -6.12 8.27 -1.55
N LEU A 84 -5.28 8.56 -0.56
CA LEU A 84 -4.57 7.53 0.20
C LEU A 84 -5.58 6.66 0.96
N GLU A 85 -5.47 5.35 0.79
CA GLU A 85 -6.46 4.41 1.34
C GLU A 85 -5.85 3.45 2.36
N HIS A 86 -4.70 2.86 2.04
CA HIS A 86 -3.97 1.97 2.94
C HIS A 86 -2.46 2.10 2.76
N ALA A 87 -1.72 1.42 3.63
CA ALA A 87 -0.29 1.28 3.55
C ALA A 87 0.13 -0.13 3.97
N GLU A 88 1.25 -0.60 3.44
CA GLU A 88 1.83 -1.89 3.77
C GLU A 88 3.14 -1.72 4.54
N ILE A 89 3.35 -2.57 5.55
CA ILE A 89 4.49 -2.50 6.47
C ILE A 89 5.22 -3.83 6.43
N VAL A 90 6.55 -3.78 6.32
CA VAL A 90 7.38 -4.99 6.41
C VAL A 90 7.52 -5.38 7.88
N VAL A 91 7.11 -6.60 8.23
CA VAL A 91 7.19 -7.13 9.59
C VAL A 91 8.27 -8.22 9.68
N PRO A 92 9.01 -8.33 10.81
CA PRO A 92 10.07 -9.33 10.98
C PRO A 92 9.56 -10.72 11.39
N TYR A 93 8.28 -11.02 11.16
CA TYR A 93 7.61 -12.23 11.61
C TYR A 93 6.89 -12.92 10.46
N ASP A 94 6.69 -14.23 10.54
CA ASP A 94 5.68 -14.86 9.70
C ASP A 94 4.27 -14.42 10.10
N LEU A 95 3.30 -14.54 9.19
CA LEU A 95 1.94 -14.03 9.37
C LEU A 95 1.23 -14.64 10.60
N VAL A 96 1.39 -15.94 10.83
CA VAL A 96 0.73 -16.63 11.96
C VAL A 96 1.35 -16.17 13.28
N GLN A 97 2.67 -16.07 13.33
CA GLN A 97 3.40 -15.52 14.47
C GLN A 97 3.04 -14.07 14.75
N PHE A 98 2.91 -13.25 13.70
CA PHE A 98 2.53 -11.85 13.80
C PHE A 98 1.15 -11.69 14.44
N ILE A 99 0.15 -12.43 13.94
CA ILE A 99 -1.22 -12.42 14.49
C ILE A 99 -1.21 -12.88 15.95
N LYS A 100 -0.48 -13.94 16.30
CA LYS A 100 -0.37 -14.42 17.70
C LYS A 100 0.36 -13.45 18.63
N ALA A 101 1.33 -12.70 18.10
CA ALA A 101 2.10 -11.72 18.87
C ALA A 101 1.33 -10.40 19.07
N GLN A 102 0.30 -10.15 18.25
CA GLN A 102 -0.61 -9.03 18.45
C GLN A 102 -1.52 -9.30 19.66
N LYS A 103 -1.47 -8.39 20.63
CA LYS A 103 -2.25 -8.44 21.87
C LYS A 103 -3.32 -7.34 21.95
N ASN A 104 -3.39 -6.49 20.94
CA ASN A 104 -4.40 -5.46 20.85
C ASN A 104 -5.72 -6.07 20.35
N ASP A 105 -6.58 -6.46 21.29
CA ASP A 105 -7.89 -7.06 21.01
C ASP A 105 -8.86 -6.12 20.25
N ALA A 106 -8.55 -4.83 20.14
CA ALA A 106 -9.32 -3.90 19.33
C ALA A 106 -9.06 -4.06 17.81
N ILE A 107 -7.99 -4.77 17.41
CA ILE A 107 -7.68 -5.03 16.01
C ILE A 107 -8.47 -6.25 15.54
N VAL A 108 -9.37 -6.03 14.59
CA VAL A 108 -10.10 -7.09 13.91
C VAL A 108 -9.34 -7.47 12.64
N TRP A 109 -8.89 -8.71 12.56
CA TRP A 109 -8.18 -9.22 11.38
C TRP A 109 -9.16 -9.70 10.31
N ASP A 110 -9.00 -9.23 9.06
CA ASP A 110 -9.54 -9.92 7.89
C ASP A 110 -8.55 -11.01 7.47
N LEU A 111 -8.89 -12.27 7.79
CA LEU A 111 -8.06 -13.45 7.53
C LEU A 111 -8.47 -14.19 6.25
N LYS A 112 -9.24 -13.55 5.36
CA LYS A 112 -9.71 -14.19 4.14
C LYS A 112 -8.52 -14.70 3.31
N GLY A 113 -8.54 -15.99 2.99
CA GLY A 113 -7.48 -16.63 2.19
C GLY A 113 -6.31 -17.18 3.02
N LEU A 114 -6.28 -16.94 4.34
CA LEU A 114 -5.33 -17.61 5.23
C LEU A 114 -5.76 -19.08 5.40
N GLN A 115 -5.00 -20.01 4.80
CA GLN A 115 -5.18 -21.44 5.07
C GLN A 115 -4.44 -21.81 6.38
N PRO A 116 -5.01 -22.71 7.21
CA PRO A 116 -4.40 -23.16 8.45
C PRO A 116 -3.11 -23.97 8.24
#